data_AF-A0A520YXG3-F1
#
_entry.id   AF-A0A520YXG3-F1
#
_cell.length_a   1.000
_cell.length_b   1.000
_cell.length_c   1.000
_cell.angle_alpha   90.00
_cell.angle_beta   90.00
_cell.angle_gamma   90.00
#
_symmetry.space_group_name_H-M   'P 1'
#
loop_
_entity.id
_entity.type
_entity.pdbx_description
1 polymer ?
#
loop_
_entity_poly.entity_id
_entity_poly.type
_entity_poly.pdbx_seq_one_letter_code
_entity_poly.pdbx_strand_id
1 'polypeptide(L)' 'MGELLNGKFGSQARRAKNARSSLCANGHHRWEVDKASRFDVKAGKLVTIERCQRCGTTRKSLR' A
#
# COMPACT_ATOMS: atom_id res chain seq x y z
N MET A 1 -17.77 40.39 -21.60
CA MET A 1 -18.36 39.47 -20.60
C MET A 1 -18.11 38.07 -21.11
N GLY A 2 -17.07 37.40 -20.61
CA GLY A 2 -16.67 36.08 -21.06
C GLY A 2 -16.05 35.36 -19.88
N GLU A 3 -16.89 34.60 -19.18
CA GLU A 3 -16.60 33.96 -17.91
C GLU A 3 -15.51 32.88 -18.08
N LEU A 4 -14.41 33.04 -17.36
CA LEU A 4 -13.29 32.09 -17.32
C LEU A 4 -13.74 30.82 -16.60
N LEU A 5 -13.90 29.72 -17.33
CA LEU A 5 -14.06 28.39 -16.74
C LEU A 5 -12.72 27.96 -16.11
N ASN A 6 -12.58 28.19 -14.82
CA ASN A 6 -11.43 27.79 -14.01
C ASN A 6 -11.40 26.25 -13.85
N GLY A 7 -10.90 25.57 -14.89
CA GLY A 7 -10.74 24.12 -14.95
C GLY A 7 -9.80 23.62 -13.86
N LYS A 8 -10.34 22.94 -12.85
CA LYS A 8 -9.59 22.28 -11.77
C LYS A 8 -8.82 21.06 -12.29
N PHE A 9 -7.83 21.25 -13.17
CA PHE A 9 -6.86 20.23 -13.57
C PHE A 9 -5.70 20.11 -12.57
N GLY A 10 -6.01 20.24 -11.27
CA GLY A 10 -5.04 20.25 -10.19
C GLY A 10 -4.16 19.00 -10.23
N SER A 11 -2.88 19.20 -10.53
CA SER A 11 -1.80 18.21 -10.43
C SER A 11 -1.75 17.50 -9.06
N GLN A 12 -2.33 18.13 -8.04
CA GLN A 12 -2.48 17.61 -6.68
C GLN A 12 -3.41 16.37 -6.60
N ALA A 13 -4.53 16.33 -7.34
CA ALA A 13 -5.44 15.19 -7.33
C ALA A 13 -4.85 13.94 -8.01
N ARG A 14 -4.01 14.14 -9.05
CA ARG A 14 -3.24 13.06 -9.69
C ARG A 14 -2.13 12.53 -8.78
N ARG A 15 -1.46 13.40 -8.02
CA ARG A 15 -0.44 12.98 -7.04
C ARG A 15 -1.03 12.13 -5.92
N ALA A 16 -2.23 12.44 -5.44
CA ALA A 16 -2.93 11.65 -4.43
C ALA A 16 -3.33 10.24 -4.95
N LYS A 17 -3.78 10.13 -6.21
CA LYS A 17 -4.09 8.83 -6.84
C LYS A 17 -2.84 8.01 -7.17
N ASN A 18 -1.73 8.68 -7.50
CA ASN A 18 -0.43 8.04 -7.75
C ASN A 18 0.37 7.73 -6.47
N ALA A 19 -0.19 8.00 -5.28
CA ALA A 19 0.43 7.59 -4.01
C ALA A 19 0.55 6.05 -3.90
N ARG A 20 -0.25 5.31 -4.66
CA ARG A 20 -0.05 3.87 -4.85
C ARG A 20 0.95 3.68 -5.99
N SER A 21 2.22 3.55 -5.62
CA SER A 21 3.34 3.33 -6.55
C SER A 21 2.95 2.26 -7.59
N SER A 22 3.05 2.59 -8.88
CA SER A 22 2.73 1.69 -10.00
C SER A 22 3.41 0.33 -9.86
N LEU A 23 4.57 0.29 -9.23
CA LEU A 23 5.31 -0.92 -8.89
C LEU A 23 4.47 -1.92 -8.07
N CYS A 24 3.71 -1.45 -7.08
CA CYS A 24 2.86 -2.32 -6.28
C CYS A 24 1.64 -2.83 -7.04
N ALA A 25 1.16 -2.10 -8.04
CA ALA A 25 0.09 -2.57 -8.91
C ALA A 25 0.55 -3.73 -9.81
N ASN A 26 1.83 -3.75 -10.19
CA ASN A 26 2.46 -4.82 -10.98
C ASN A 26 3.00 -5.98 -10.12
N GLY A 27 2.69 -6.05 -8.82
CA GLY A 27 3.15 -7.11 -7.92
C GLY A 27 4.55 -6.91 -7.30
N HIS A 28 5.24 -5.80 -7.61
CA HIS A 28 6.54 -5.46 -7.02
C HIS A 28 6.38 -4.73 -5.68
N HIS A 29 6.09 -5.52 -4.65
CA HIS A 29 5.95 -5.04 -3.28
C HIS A 29 7.30 -4.91 -2.58
N ARG A 30 7.49 -3.78 -1.90
CA ARG A 30 8.59 -3.62 -0.92
C ARG A 30 8.09 -4.13 0.42
N TRP A 31 8.35 -5.39 0.72
CA TRP A 31 7.97 -6.03 1.97
C TRP A 31 8.90 -5.60 3.10
N GLU A 32 8.32 -5.26 4.25
CA GLU A 32 9.02 -5.06 5.50
C GLU A 32 8.43 -6.01 6.54
N VAL A 33 9.30 -6.69 7.28
CA VAL A 33 8.88 -7.61 8.34
C VAL A 33 8.30 -6.80 9.48
N ASP A 34 7.04 -7.04 9.78
CA ASP A 34 6.44 -6.54 11.00
C ASP A 34 7.06 -7.30 12.18
N LYS A 35 7.91 -6.62 12.94
CA LYS A 35 8.60 -7.19 14.11
C LYS A 35 7.64 -7.65 15.20
N ALA A 36 6.36 -7.35 15.06
CA ALA A 36 5.32 -7.77 15.97
C ALA A 36 4.82 -9.19 15.69
N SER A 37 5.52 -10.01 14.86
CA SER A 37 5.23 -11.43 14.60
C SER A 37 4.45 -12.09 15.74
N ARG A 38 3.19 -12.43 15.45
CA ARG A 38 2.23 -12.96 16.42
C ARG A 38 2.15 -14.47 16.27
N PHE A 39 1.90 -15.16 17.37
CA PHE A 39 1.50 -16.56 17.33
C PHE A 39 0.05 -16.62 16.84
N ASP A 40 -0.21 -17.29 15.72
CA ASP A 40 -1.57 -17.46 15.20
C ASP A 40 -2.22 -18.64 15.95
N VAL A 41 -3.13 -18.31 16.88
CA VAL A 41 -3.81 -19.29 17.74
C VAL A 41 -4.64 -20.30 16.94
N LYS A 42 -5.15 -19.91 15.76
CA LYS A 42 -5.94 -20.81 14.91
C LYS A 42 -5.05 -21.76 14.12
N ALA A 43 -3.88 -21.30 13.67
CA ALA A 43 -2.92 -22.12 12.95
C ALA A 43 -2.00 -22.94 13.89
N GLY A 44 -1.92 -22.57 15.17
CA GLY A 44 -1.03 -23.20 16.15
C GLY A 44 0.46 -22.96 15.86
N LYS A 45 0.80 -21.90 15.12
CA LYS A 45 2.15 -21.64 14.60
C LYS A 45 2.52 -20.17 14.73
N LEU A 46 3.82 -19.89 14.83
CA LEU A 46 4.33 -18.53 14.76
C LEU A 46 4.21 -18.02 13.31
N VAL A 47 3.49 -16.92 13.10
CA VAL A 47 3.35 -16.33 11.77
C VAL A 47 4.20 -15.08 11.67
N THR A 48 4.88 -14.94 10.52
CA THR A 48 5.56 -13.69 10.18
C THR A 48 4.64 -12.88 9.27
N ILE A 49 4.34 -11.65 9.69
CA ILE A 49 3.56 -10.73 8.89
C ILE A 49 4.54 -9.78 8.21
N GLU A 50 4.43 -9.68 6.90
CA GLU A 50 5.20 -8.75 6.09
C GLU A 50 4.25 -7.69 5.56
N ARG A 51 4.55 -6.41 5.83
CA ARG A 51 3.75 -5.29 5.35
C ARG A 51 4.50 -4.53 4.27
N CYS A 52 3.80 -4.22 3.19
CA CYS A 52 4.37 -3.42 2.14
C CYS A 52 4.42 -1.95 2.57
N GLN A 53 5.62 -1.38 2.60
CA GLN A 53 5.86 0.02 2.99
C GLN A 53 5.23 1.04 2.03
N ARG A 54 4.98 0.64 0.77
CA ARG A 54 4.44 1.53 -0.28
C ARG A 54 2.92 1.56 -0.30
N CYS A 55 2.30 0.38 -0.25
CA CYS A 55 0.86 0.22 -0.51
C CYS A 55 0.07 -0.31 0.69
N GLY A 56 0.75 -0.61 1.80
CA GLY A 56 0.15 -1.09 3.04
C GLY A 56 -0.34 -2.53 3.02
N THR A 57 -0.28 -3.23 1.88
CA THR A 57 -0.69 -4.63 1.76
C THR A 57 0.11 -5.50 2.73
N THR A 58 -0.56 -6.40 3.42
CA THR A 58 0.07 -7.38 4.31
C THR A 58 0.07 -8.78 3.69
N ARG A 59 1.18 -9.49 3.81
CA ARG A 59 1.34 -10.90 3.48
C ARG A 59 1.71 -11.66 4.74
N LYS A 60 1.18 -12.88 4.87
CA LYS A 60 1.56 -13.80 5.94
C LYS A 60 2.43 -14.89 5.36
N SER A 61 3.66 -15.01 5.85
CA SER A 61 4.53 -16.16 5.58
C SER A 61 4.44 -17.12 6.76
N LEU A 62 4.01 -18.35 6.47
CA LEU A 62 4.13 -19.49 7.37
C LEU A 62 5.54 -20.03 7.18
N ARG A 63 6.33 -20.07 8.26
CA ARG A 63 7.63 -20.72 8.27
C ARG A 63 7.55 -22.04 9.03
#